data_AF-A0A927A6K8-F1
#
_entry.id   AF-A0A927A6K8-F1
#
_cell.length_a   1.000
_cell.length_b   1.000
_cell.length_c   1.000
_cell.angle_alpha   90.00
_cell.angle_beta   90.00
_cell.angle_gamma   90.00
#
_symmetry.space_group_name_H-M   'P 1'
#
loop_
_entity.id
_entity.type
_entity.pdbx_description
1 polymer ?
#
loop_
_entity_poly.entity_id
_entity_poly.type
_entity_poly.pdbx_seq_one_letter_code
_entity_poly.pdbx_strand_id
1 'polypeptide(L)'
;MAFWFLLLLGLATYLMVQRSVAQITRTPVWLLWLVLMTPALLLSGWTLRYGAKQPPPPELILWPSVICLLLYWLLFQWGRGTPRDAQTQSLATESQQDTQTTPEPEPVRPIEQGEETHLRNCFPWSVYYIQNIEYRPQAVICRGKLRTTPTNAYQQIKTNIEQQFGDRFLLIFQEGINDKPFFVLVPNPQAAKEVNTRRDPERLTRPVLAIMLLVATLVTTTLVGAKMAGVDLTKVESDLTLILKGLPYALGLMTILGIHELGHYLTARRYKIRSTLPYFIPMPFFLGTFGAFIQMRSPIPNRKALFDVSIAGPIAGFVVTLPLLLWGLAHSDIVPLNEKTGTLNPNALNPTYSILLALLSKLALGSDLTPKSAIDLHPVAVAGFLGLIVTALNLMPVGQLDGGHIIHAMFGQRTAMIIGQVARLLLLLLSLIQEEFLLWAIILLFIPLIDEPALNDVTELDNKRDLLGLLAMALLLVIVLPLPPAIARLLQI
;
A
#
# COMPACT_ATOMS: atom_id res chain seq x y z
N MET A 1 8.69 -17.87 -27.41
CA MET A 1 8.07 -17.11 -26.30
C MET A 1 9.06 -16.15 -25.63
N ALA A 2 10.28 -16.56 -25.27
CA ALA A 2 11.25 -15.68 -24.59
C ALA A 2 11.61 -14.38 -25.33
N PHE A 3 11.74 -14.40 -26.65
CA PHE A 3 12.03 -13.19 -27.45
C PHE A 3 10.93 -12.13 -27.37
N TRP A 4 9.66 -12.54 -27.53
CA TRP A 4 8.51 -11.64 -27.41
C TRP A 4 8.34 -11.10 -25.98
N PHE A 5 8.63 -11.92 -24.97
CA PHE A 5 8.64 -11.50 -23.57
C PHE A 5 9.71 -10.43 -23.29
N LEU A 6 10.94 -10.60 -23.79
CA LEU A 6 12.00 -9.59 -23.65
C LEU A 6 11.70 -8.29 -24.40
N LEU A 7 11.06 -8.38 -25.55
CA LEU A 7 10.69 -7.21 -26.34
C LEU A 7 9.58 -6.42 -25.63
N LEU A 8 8.57 -7.11 -25.08
CA LEU A 8 7.54 -6.50 -24.22
C LEU A 8 8.11 -5.93 -22.93
N LEU A 9 8.97 -6.69 -22.24
CA LEU A 9 9.63 -6.25 -21.01
C LEU A 9 10.53 -5.04 -21.29
N GLY A 10 11.29 -5.04 -22.39
CA GLY A 10 12.15 -3.95 -22.84
C GLY A 10 11.36 -2.69 -23.18
N LEU A 11 10.26 -2.82 -23.92
CA LEU A 11 9.37 -1.69 -24.24
C LEU A 11 8.70 -1.13 -22.99
N ALA A 12 8.16 -2.00 -22.12
CA ALA A 12 7.49 -1.61 -20.88
C ALA A 12 8.45 -0.90 -19.93
N THR A 13 9.65 -1.45 -19.72
CA THR A 13 10.69 -0.81 -18.88
C THR A 13 11.16 0.52 -19.47
N TYR A 14 11.32 0.64 -20.78
CA TYR A 14 11.72 1.89 -21.42
C TYR A 14 10.66 2.99 -21.24
N LEU A 15 9.40 2.70 -21.58
CA LEU A 15 8.28 3.63 -21.41
C LEU A 15 8.08 4.01 -19.95
N MET A 16 8.31 3.07 -19.03
CA MET A 16 8.22 3.31 -17.61
C MET A 16 9.33 4.25 -17.12
N VAL A 17 10.60 3.98 -17.42
CA VAL A 17 11.73 4.86 -17.01
C VAL A 17 11.58 6.25 -17.63
N GLN A 18 11.07 6.32 -18.87
CA GLN A 18 10.75 7.59 -19.52
C GLN A 18 9.67 8.39 -18.78
N ARG A 19 8.63 7.73 -18.26
CA ARG A 19 7.55 8.40 -17.51
C ARG A 19 7.94 8.74 -16.07
N SER A 20 8.69 7.87 -15.39
CA SER A 20 8.94 8.00 -13.96
C SER A 20 10.21 8.76 -13.61
N VAL A 21 11.24 8.72 -14.47
CA VAL A 21 12.59 9.19 -14.12
C VAL A 21 13.08 10.32 -15.03
N ALA A 22 12.54 10.47 -16.24
CA ALA A 22 13.00 11.48 -17.20
C ALA A 22 12.84 12.92 -16.69
N GLN A 23 11.87 13.18 -15.81
CA GLN A 23 11.64 14.51 -15.23
C GLN A 23 12.46 14.79 -13.95
N ILE A 24 13.14 13.76 -13.41
CA ILE A 24 13.78 13.81 -12.09
C ILE A 24 15.31 13.76 -12.21
N THR A 25 15.83 13.23 -13.31
CA THR A 25 17.27 13.05 -13.52
C THR A 25 17.75 13.57 -14.87
N ARG A 26 18.96 14.15 -14.90
CA ARG A 26 19.69 14.55 -16.10
C ARG A 26 20.35 13.37 -16.82
N THR A 27 20.35 12.18 -16.21
CA THR A 27 20.87 10.97 -16.85
C THR A 27 19.96 10.54 -18.00
N PRO A 28 20.52 10.24 -19.18
CA PRO A 28 19.71 9.87 -20.32
C PRO A 28 18.96 8.56 -20.06
N VAL A 29 17.66 8.57 -20.37
CA VAL A 29 16.73 7.44 -20.14
C VAL A 29 17.22 6.14 -20.77
N TRP A 30 17.84 6.20 -21.95
CA TRP A 30 18.36 5.01 -22.64
C TRP A 30 19.47 4.32 -21.84
N LEU A 31 20.27 5.08 -21.09
CA LEU A 31 21.37 4.54 -20.28
C LEU A 31 20.84 3.84 -19.02
N LEU A 32 19.89 4.47 -18.34
CA LEU A 32 19.21 3.88 -17.18
C LEU A 32 18.44 2.61 -17.57
N TRP A 33 17.76 2.65 -18.72
CA TRP A 33 17.09 1.50 -19.30
C TRP A 33 18.06 0.35 -19.64
N LEU A 34 19.19 0.67 -20.27
CA LEU A 34 20.20 -0.32 -20.63
C LEU A 34 20.71 -1.05 -19.38
N VAL A 35 21.04 -0.30 -18.33
CA VAL A 35 21.51 -0.87 -17.06
C VAL A 35 20.45 -1.80 -16.45
N LEU A 36 19.18 -1.39 -16.45
CA LEU A 36 18.08 -2.20 -15.92
C LEU A 36 17.82 -3.47 -16.76
N MET A 37 18.01 -3.41 -18.07
CA MET A 37 17.82 -4.54 -18.99
C MET A 37 19.03 -5.47 -19.08
N THR A 38 20.21 -5.06 -18.60
CA THR A 38 21.46 -5.82 -18.73
C THR A 38 21.37 -7.23 -18.10
N PRO A 39 20.79 -7.43 -16.90
CA PRO A 39 20.60 -8.79 -16.34
C PRO A 39 19.68 -9.66 -17.21
N ALA A 40 18.57 -9.11 -17.70
CA ALA A 40 17.65 -9.82 -18.58
C ALA A 40 18.30 -10.20 -19.92
N LEU A 41 19.11 -9.32 -20.50
CA LEU A 41 19.86 -9.58 -21.74
C LEU A 41 20.93 -10.66 -21.55
N LEU A 42 21.65 -10.66 -20.43
CA LEU A 42 22.66 -11.67 -20.11
C LEU A 42 22.05 -13.05 -19.90
N LEU A 43 20.93 -13.14 -19.18
CA LEU A 43 20.20 -14.40 -18.99
C LEU A 43 19.64 -14.92 -20.32
N SER A 44 19.17 -14.02 -21.16
CA SER A 44 18.67 -14.36 -22.49
C SER A 44 19.79 -14.87 -23.39
N GLY A 45 20.95 -14.22 -23.38
CA GLY A 45 22.14 -14.68 -24.08
C GLY A 45 22.61 -16.07 -23.62
N TRP A 46 22.57 -16.33 -22.31
CA TRP A 46 22.87 -17.65 -21.75
C TRP A 46 21.90 -18.72 -22.27
N THR A 47 20.59 -18.47 -22.20
CA THR A 47 19.58 -19.41 -22.69
C THR A 47 19.67 -19.68 -24.18
N LEU A 48 20.13 -18.70 -24.98
CA LEU A 48 20.36 -18.85 -26.42
C LEU A 48 21.59 -19.73 -26.72
N ARG A 49 22.62 -19.65 -25.87
CA ARG A 49 23.91 -20.34 -26.04
C ARG A 49 23.90 -21.77 -25.53
N TYR A 50 23.26 -22.03 -24.38
CA TYR A 50 23.28 -23.32 -23.68
C TYR A 50 21.94 -24.06 -23.68
N GLY A 51 20.88 -23.42 -24.20
CA GLY A 51 19.53 -23.98 -24.27
C GLY A 51 18.77 -23.92 -22.95
N ALA A 52 17.44 -23.94 -23.02
CA ALA A 52 16.54 -23.76 -21.87
C ALA A 52 16.57 -24.88 -20.81
N LYS A 53 17.34 -25.95 -21.03
CA LYS A 53 17.45 -27.10 -20.12
C LYS A 53 18.59 -26.98 -19.11
N GLN A 54 19.52 -26.04 -19.31
CA GLN A 54 20.62 -25.79 -18.38
C GLN A 54 20.36 -24.47 -17.63
N PRO A 55 20.18 -24.50 -16.30
CA PRO A 55 20.01 -23.28 -15.53
C PRO A 55 21.30 -22.44 -15.58
N PRO A 56 21.19 -21.10 -15.72
CA PRO A 56 22.35 -20.23 -15.64
C PRO A 56 23.02 -20.34 -14.26
N PRO A 57 24.37 -20.25 -14.20
CA PRO A 57 25.08 -20.32 -12.93
C PRO A 57 24.63 -19.16 -12.03
N PRO A 58 24.49 -19.39 -10.70
CA PRO A 58 23.98 -18.39 -9.76
C PRO A 58 24.75 -17.07 -9.80
N GLU A 59 26.07 -17.16 -10.03
CA GLU A 59 26.98 -16.01 -10.14
C GLU A 59 26.61 -15.08 -11.31
N LEU A 60 26.14 -15.63 -12.43
CA LEU A 60 25.71 -14.89 -13.62
C LEU A 60 24.33 -14.23 -13.44
N ILE A 61 23.55 -14.68 -12.45
CA ILE A 61 22.28 -14.07 -12.06
C ILE A 61 22.54 -12.97 -11.03
N LEU A 62 23.31 -13.29 -9.98
CA LEU A 62 23.49 -12.45 -8.80
C LEU A 62 24.38 -11.24 -9.07
N TRP A 63 25.57 -11.43 -9.65
CA TRP A 63 26.52 -10.33 -9.84
C TRP A 63 25.99 -9.26 -10.79
N PRO A 64 25.46 -9.59 -11.98
CA PRO A 64 24.93 -8.57 -12.88
C PRO A 64 23.70 -7.86 -12.29
N SER A 65 22.82 -8.56 -11.57
CA SER A 65 21.64 -7.94 -10.97
C SER A 65 22.01 -6.94 -9.88
N VAL A 66 22.92 -7.31 -8.97
CA VAL A 66 23.38 -6.43 -7.89
C VAL A 66 24.19 -5.24 -8.44
N ILE A 67 25.11 -5.50 -9.37
CA ILE A 67 25.96 -4.45 -9.97
C ILE A 67 25.11 -3.48 -10.80
N CYS A 68 24.14 -3.96 -11.57
CA CYS A 68 23.26 -3.10 -12.37
C CYS A 68 22.32 -2.27 -11.48
N LEU A 69 21.84 -2.80 -10.36
CA LEU A 69 21.04 -2.01 -9.41
C LEU A 69 21.88 -0.92 -8.73
N LEU A 70 23.11 -1.23 -8.33
CA LEU A 70 24.04 -0.24 -7.78
C LEU A 70 24.40 0.83 -8.81
N LEU A 71 24.70 0.44 -10.05
CA LEU A 71 24.97 1.38 -11.15
C LEU A 71 23.76 2.25 -11.49
N TYR A 72 22.56 1.67 -11.53
CA TYR A 72 21.32 2.42 -11.74
C TYR A 72 21.13 3.45 -10.64
N TRP A 73 21.31 3.05 -9.37
CA TRP A 73 21.20 3.95 -8.23
C TRP A 73 22.23 5.08 -8.28
N LEU A 74 23.47 4.76 -8.62
CA LEU A 74 24.57 5.71 -8.67
C LEU A 74 24.41 6.70 -9.83
N LEU A 75 23.99 6.22 -11.00
CA LEU A 75 23.63 7.05 -12.16
C LEU A 75 22.43 7.95 -11.83
N PHE A 76 21.39 7.40 -11.21
CA PHE A 76 20.21 8.16 -10.79
C PHE A 76 20.57 9.26 -9.77
N GLN A 77 21.42 8.94 -8.78
CA GLN A 77 21.87 9.93 -7.78
C GLN A 77 22.75 11.02 -8.39
N TRP A 78 23.68 10.67 -9.28
CA TRP A 78 24.50 11.63 -10.00
C TRP A 78 23.69 12.50 -10.95
N GLY A 79 22.64 11.94 -11.56
CA GLY A 79 21.74 12.67 -12.44
C GLY A 79 20.71 13.54 -11.71
N ARG A 80 20.55 13.40 -10.40
CA ARG A 80 19.48 14.04 -9.64
C ARG A 80 19.62 15.57 -9.69
N GLY A 81 18.73 16.23 -10.43
CA GLY A 81 18.64 17.69 -10.41
C GLY A 81 18.22 18.15 -9.01
N THR A 82 18.83 19.22 -8.49
CA THR A 82 18.27 19.88 -7.30
C THR A 82 16.88 20.42 -7.64
N PRO A 83 15.95 20.56 -6.67
CA PRO A 83 14.55 20.94 -6.92
C PRO A 83 14.34 22.29 -7.63
N ARG A 84 15.42 23.03 -7.89
CA ARG A 84 15.44 24.34 -8.52
C ARG A 84 15.24 24.28 -10.05
N ASP A 85 15.51 23.14 -10.69
CA ASP A 85 15.42 23.01 -12.16
C ASP A 85 14.06 22.49 -12.66
N ALA A 86 13.32 21.74 -11.83
CA ALA A 86 12.02 21.18 -12.20
C ALA A 86 10.92 22.25 -12.35
N GLN A 87 11.04 23.37 -11.61
CA GLN A 87 10.12 24.51 -11.76
C GLN A 87 10.37 25.29 -13.06
N THR A 88 11.62 25.39 -13.52
CA THR A 88 11.97 26.14 -14.74
C THR A 88 11.47 25.45 -16.02
N GLN A 89 11.36 24.11 -16.02
CA GLN A 89 10.82 23.35 -17.16
C GLN A 89 9.28 23.26 -17.17
N SER A 90 8.61 23.29 -16.01
CA SER A 90 7.15 23.40 -15.94
C SER A 90 6.66 24.73 -16.54
N LEU A 91 7.36 25.83 -16.22
CA LEU A 91 7.08 27.17 -16.74
C LEU A 91 7.25 27.30 -18.26
N ALA A 92 8.14 26.50 -18.87
CA ALA A 92 8.35 26.52 -20.32
C ALA A 92 7.32 25.69 -21.10
N THR A 93 6.70 24.69 -20.46
CA THR A 93 5.75 23.78 -21.13
C THR A 93 4.31 24.30 -21.09
N GLU A 94 3.96 25.11 -20.10
CA GLU A 94 2.64 25.79 -20.02
C GLU A 94 2.48 26.92 -21.07
N SER A 95 3.57 27.44 -21.63
CA SER A 95 3.52 28.54 -22.61
C SER A 95 3.05 28.13 -24.02
N GLN A 96 2.69 26.86 -24.29
CA GLN A 96 2.34 26.39 -25.65
C GLN A 96 1.03 25.60 -25.78
N GLN A 97 0.21 25.50 -24.72
CA GLN A 97 -1.13 24.91 -24.82
C GLN A 97 -2.20 25.90 -24.34
N ASP A 98 -2.29 27.02 -25.04
CA ASP A 98 -3.30 28.04 -24.76
C ASP A 98 -4.24 28.22 -25.95
N THR A 99 -5.18 27.29 -26.13
CA THR A 99 -6.50 27.60 -26.71
C THR A 99 -7.52 26.50 -26.38
N GLN A 100 -8.09 26.52 -25.17
CA GLN A 100 -9.47 26.08 -24.92
C GLN A 100 -9.90 26.51 -23.52
N THR A 101 -10.55 27.67 -23.46
CA THR A 101 -11.14 28.30 -22.29
C THR A 101 -12.23 27.42 -21.68
N THR A 102 -11.86 26.66 -20.65
CA THR A 102 -12.75 26.34 -19.52
C THR A 102 -12.31 27.28 -18.40
N PRO A 103 -13.20 28.01 -17.70
CA PRO A 103 -12.77 28.90 -16.63
C PRO A 103 -12.19 28.06 -15.50
N GLU A 104 -10.86 28.05 -15.44
CA GLU A 104 -10.08 27.50 -14.34
C GLU A 104 -10.48 28.27 -13.06
N PRO A 105 -10.84 27.58 -11.96
CA PRO A 105 -11.17 28.26 -10.72
C PRO A 105 -9.95 29.08 -10.28
N GLU A 106 -10.15 30.38 -10.07
CA GLU A 106 -9.07 31.32 -9.73
C GLU A 106 -8.16 30.72 -8.63
N PRO A 107 -6.84 30.61 -8.88
CA PRO A 107 -5.92 30.18 -7.84
C PRO A 107 -6.03 31.17 -6.68
N VAL A 108 -6.32 30.64 -5.48
CA VAL A 108 -6.46 31.45 -4.27
C VAL A 108 -5.23 32.32 -4.11
N ARG A 109 -5.44 33.63 -4.12
CA ARG A 109 -4.38 34.66 -4.11
C ARG A 109 -3.37 34.39 -2.99
N PRO A 110 -2.05 34.33 -3.29
CA PRO A 110 -1.02 34.22 -2.27
C PRO A 110 -1.07 35.38 -1.28
N ILE A 111 -0.71 35.10 -0.01
CA ILE A 111 -0.72 36.07 1.09
C ILE A 111 0.10 37.32 0.70
N GLU A 112 -0.53 38.50 0.72
CA GLU A 112 0.14 39.78 0.46
C GLU A 112 1.06 40.18 1.63
N GLN A 113 2.08 41.02 1.39
CA GLN A 113 2.98 41.51 2.46
C GLN A 113 2.24 42.20 3.63
N GLY A 114 1.05 42.78 3.39
CA GLY A 114 0.21 43.37 4.45
C GLY A 114 -0.53 42.34 5.33
N GLU A 115 -0.81 41.15 4.82
CA GLU A 115 -1.41 40.05 5.60
C GLU A 115 -0.37 39.36 6.52
N GLU A 116 0.93 39.64 6.35
CA GLU A 116 2.01 39.05 7.15
C GLU A 116 1.90 39.41 8.64
N THR A 117 1.53 40.65 8.98
CA THR A 117 1.37 41.06 10.38
C THR A 117 0.25 40.28 11.06
N HIS A 118 -0.88 40.10 10.36
CA HIS A 118 -1.99 39.28 10.83
C HIS A 118 -1.58 37.82 10.99
N LEU A 119 -0.81 37.28 10.04
CA LEU A 119 -0.26 35.93 10.12
C LEU A 119 0.65 35.79 11.35
N ARG A 120 1.59 36.71 11.57
CA ARG A 120 2.50 36.68 12.74
C ARG A 120 1.74 36.74 14.06
N ASN A 121 0.67 37.52 14.14
CA ASN A 121 -0.18 37.61 15.33
C ASN A 121 -0.89 36.28 15.65
N CYS A 122 -1.10 35.42 14.65
CA CYS A 122 -1.65 34.08 14.87
C CYS A 122 -0.66 33.12 15.57
N PHE A 123 0.61 33.50 15.72
CA PHE A 123 1.66 32.70 16.36
C PHE A 123 2.21 33.40 17.62
N PRO A 124 1.58 33.18 18.79
CA PRO A 124 2.03 33.78 20.04
C PRO A 124 3.45 33.31 20.42
N TRP A 125 4.26 34.21 20.97
CA TRP A 125 5.63 33.91 21.40
C TRP A 125 5.70 32.78 22.43
N SER A 126 4.71 32.65 23.31
CA SER A 126 4.65 31.57 24.31
C SER A 126 4.39 30.18 23.70
N VAL A 127 3.86 30.13 22.48
CA VAL A 127 3.44 28.90 21.80
C VAL A 127 4.47 28.49 20.74
N TYR A 128 4.71 29.39 19.77
CA TYR A 128 5.62 29.15 18.66
C TYR A 128 6.24 30.47 18.21
N TYR A 129 7.56 30.59 18.34
CA TYR A 129 8.27 31.79 17.93
C TYR A 129 8.71 31.68 16.48
N ILE A 130 8.00 32.37 15.57
CA ILE A 130 8.40 32.46 14.15
C ILE A 130 9.73 33.20 14.02
N GLN A 131 10.69 32.56 13.35
CA GLN A 131 11.99 33.14 13.00
C GLN A 131 12.03 33.59 11.54
N ASN A 132 11.42 32.82 10.64
CA ASN A 132 11.44 33.09 9.21
C ASN A 132 10.12 32.65 8.56
N ILE A 133 9.61 33.46 7.63
CA ILE A 133 8.45 33.15 6.80
C ILE A 133 8.94 33.09 5.36
N GLU A 134 8.78 31.93 4.73
CA GLU A 134 9.17 31.72 3.34
C GLU A 134 7.92 31.56 2.47
N TYR A 135 7.81 32.43 1.46
CA TYR A 135 6.70 32.42 0.52
C TYR A 135 7.03 31.51 -0.67
N ARG A 136 6.17 30.54 -0.93
CA ARG A 136 6.17 29.69 -2.12
C ARG A 136 4.88 29.91 -2.90
N PRO A 137 4.85 29.67 -4.23
CA PRO A 137 3.68 29.96 -5.07
C PRO A 137 2.35 29.36 -4.57
N GLN A 138 2.41 28.22 -3.88
CA GLN A 138 1.23 27.49 -3.37
C GLN A 138 1.31 27.20 -1.87
N ALA A 139 2.25 27.81 -1.13
CA ALA A 139 2.42 27.56 0.29
C ALA A 139 3.14 28.69 1.01
N VAL A 140 2.78 28.93 2.26
CA VAL A 140 3.52 29.84 3.16
C VAL A 140 4.13 29.01 4.28
N ILE A 141 5.46 28.98 4.35
CA ILE A 141 6.21 28.15 5.30
C ILE A 141 6.67 29.03 6.46
N CYS A 142 6.13 28.76 7.65
CA CYS A 142 6.47 29.45 8.89
C CYS A 142 7.47 28.60 9.69
N ARG A 143 8.75 28.98 9.67
CA ARG A 143 9.82 28.34 10.44
C ARG A 143 10.08 29.11 11.74
N GLY A 144 10.34 28.37 12.81
CA GLY A 144 10.46 28.93 14.14
C GLY A 144 10.81 27.90 15.19
N LYS A 145 10.65 28.30 16.47
CA LYS A 145 10.95 27.47 17.63
C LYS A 145 9.69 27.20 18.44
N LEU A 146 9.35 25.93 18.59
CA LEU A 146 8.26 25.45 19.43
C LEU A 146 8.61 25.69 20.92
N ARG A 147 7.63 26.18 21.69
CA ARG A 147 7.81 26.54 23.12
C ARG A 147 6.79 25.89 24.05
N THR A 148 5.83 25.15 23.49
CA THR A 148 4.82 24.37 24.22
C THR A 148 4.71 22.97 23.61
N THR A 149 3.79 22.15 24.11
CA THR A 149 3.55 20.82 23.54
C THR A 149 3.04 20.92 22.10
N PRO A 150 3.45 20.00 21.18
CA PRO A 150 3.02 20.02 19.78
C PRO A 150 1.49 20.09 19.60
N THR A 151 0.75 19.33 20.41
CA THR A 151 -0.71 19.30 20.41
C THR A 151 -1.33 20.66 20.71
N ASN A 152 -0.89 21.32 21.79
CA ASN A 152 -1.42 22.60 22.21
C ASN A 152 -1.04 23.70 21.22
N ALA A 153 0.19 23.65 20.68
CA ALA A 153 0.62 24.60 19.66
C ALA A 153 -0.23 24.49 18.39
N TYR A 154 -0.44 23.28 17.89
CA TYR A 154 -1.25 23.07 16.71
C TYR A 154 -2.69 23.57 16.90
N GLN A 155 -3.35 23.22 18.01
CA GLN A 155 -4.73 23.62 18.27
C GLN A 155 -4.88 25.14 18.41
N GLN A 156 -3.98 25.79 19.15
CA GLN A 156 -4.04 27.23 19.33
C GLN A 156 -3.81 27.98 18.01
N ILE A 157 -2.77 27.61 17.26
CA ILE A 157 -2.44 28.26 15.98
C ILE A 157 -3.53 28.00 14.95
N LYS A 158 -4.06 26.77 14.88
CA LYS A 158 -5.19 26.44 14.00
C LYS A 158 -6.40 27.33 14.29
N THR A 159 -6.77 27.47 15.56
CA THR A 159 -7.89 28.33 15.98
C THR A 159 -7.66 29.79 15.60
N ASN A 160 -6.44 30.31 15.83
CA ASN A 160 -6.10 31.69 15.48
C ASN A 160 -6.16 31.93 13.96
N ILE A 161 -5.65 31.00 13.16
CA ILE A 161 -5.70 31.07 11.69
C ILE A 161 -7.14 31.00 11.19
N GLU A 162 -7.96 30.08 11.72
CA GLU A 162 -9.37 29.94 11.35
C GLU A 162 -10.18 31.20 11.72
N GLN A 163 -9.88 31.85 12.84
CA GLN A 163 -10.52 33.13 13.21
C GLN A 163 -10.11 34.29 12.29
N GLN A 164 -8.85 34.34 11.87
CA GLN A 164 -8.31 35.46 11.10
C GLN A 164 -8.54 35.32 9.58
N PHE A 165 -8.43 34.10 9.04
CA PHE A 165 -8.45 33.81 7.61
C PHE A 165 -9.59 32.88 7.18
N GLY A 166 -10.42 32.39 8.12
CA GLY A 166 -11.49 31.44 7.83
C GLY A 166 -10.95 30.12 7.29
N ASP A 167 -11.74 29.46 6.42
CA ASP A 167 -11.37 28.19 5.79
C ASP A 167 -10.47 28.35 4.55
N ARG A 168 -9.87 29.54 4.33
CA ARG A 168 -9.02 29.82 3.16
C ARG A 168 -7.77 28.95 3.10
N PHE A 169 -7.20 28.59 4.26
CA PHE A 169 -5.94 27.85 4.35
C PHE A 169 -6.09 26.58 5.17
N LEU A 170 -5.45 25.51 4.70
CA LEU A 170 -5.18 24.32 5.50
C LEU A 170 -3.85 24.50 6.23
N LEU A 171 -3.88 24.39 7.55
CA LEU A 171 -2.69 24.44 8.39
C LEU A 171 -2.08 23.04 8.54
N ILE A 172 -0.88 22.89 7.99
CA ILE A 172 -0.07 21.68 8.07
C ILE A 172 1.08 21.91 9.05
N PHE A 173 1.37 20.93 9.90
CA PHE A 173 2.42 20.98 10.91
C PHE A 173 3.31 19.75 10.76
N GLN A 174 4.56 19.98 10.41
CA GLN A 174 5.51 18.96 9.95
C GLN A 174 6.87 19.09 10.62
N GLU A 175 7.64 18.00 10.58
CA GLU A 175 9.01 17.95 11.07
C GLU A 175 10.01 18.33 9.97
N GLY A 176 10.78 19.40 10.22
CA GLY A 176 11.81 19.92 9.32
C GLY A 176 13.13 19.18 9.45
N ILE A 177 14.12 19.57 8.64
CA ILE A 177 15.48 18.99 8.67
C ILE A 177 16.08 19.26 10.07
N ASN A 178 16.60 18.22 10.73
CA ASN A 178 17.05 18.19 12.13
C ASN A 178 15.93 18.29 13.20
N ASP A 179 14.79 17.65 12.94
CA ASP A 179 13.66 17.48 13.88
C ASP A 179 13.10 18.80 14.45
N LYS A 180 13.27 19.89 13.68
CA LYS A 180 12.71 21.20 14.01
C LYS A 180 11.33 21.33 13.38
N PRO A 181 10.25 21.43 14.18
CA PRO A 181 8.90 21.47 13.64
C PRO A 181 8.58 22.85 13.02
N PHE A 182 7.85 22.84 11.92
CA PHE A 182 7.45 24.03 11.17
C PHE A 182 6.00 23.94 10.69
N PHE A 183 5.38 25.09 10.49
CA PHE A 183 4.02 25.20 10.00
C PHE A 183 4.03 25.56 8.52
N VAL A 184 3.06 25.04 7.78
CA VAL A 184 2.82 25.36 6.37
C VAL A 184 1.36 25.69 6.22
N LEU A 185 1.07 26.82 5.59
CA LEU A 185 -0.28 27.18 5.16
C LEU A 185 -0.37 26.91 3.67
N VAL A 186 -1.31 26.05 3.30
CA VAL A 186 -1.61 25.72 1.89
C VAL A 186 -3.03 26.20 1.60
N PRO A 187 -3.32 26.80 0.43
CA PRO A 187 -4.69 27.12 0.05
C PRO A 187 -5.60 25.91 0.19
N ASN A 188 -6.81 26.11 0.72
CA ASN A 188 -7.76 25.02 0.91
C ASN A 188 -8.52 24.75 -0.40
N PRO A 189 -8.22 23.65 -1.14
CA PRO A 189 -8.92 23.33 -2.37
C PRO A 189 -10.39 22.97 -2.11
N GLN A 190 -10.74 22.54 -0.89
CA GLN A 190 -12.12 22.20 -0.54
C GLN A 190 -12.99 23.44 -0.38
N ALA A 191 -12.45 24.52 0.22
CA ALA A 191 -13.15 25.80 0.29
C ALA A 191 -13.37 26.39 -1.12
N ALA A 192 -12.37 26.30 -2.00
CA ALA A 192 -12.49 26.72 -3.40
C ALA A 192 -13.53 25.88 -4.17
N LYS A 193 -13.62 24.58 -3.88
CA LYS A 193 -14.68 23.73 -4.43
C LYS A 193 -16.06 24.09 -3.88
N GLU A 194 -16.22 24.28 -2.57
CA GLU A 194 -17.52 24.62 -1.94
C GLU A 194 -18.11 25.95 -2.42
N VAL A 195 -17.27 26.94 -2.77
CA VAL A 195 -17.72 28.18 -3.42
C VAL A 195 -18.29 27.91 -4.82
N ASN A 196 -17.70 26.98 -5.58
CA ASN A 196 -18.14 26.59 -6.93
C ASN A 196 -19.27 25.55 -6.95
N THR A 197 -19.36 24.66 -5.94
CA THR A 197 -20.31 23.54 -5.86
C THR A 197 -21.59 23.82 -5.09
N ARG A 198 -21.92 25.09 -4.79
CA ARG A 198 -23.28 25.47 -4.36
C ARG A 198 -24.40 25.00 -5.32
N ARG A 199 -24.05 24.51 -6.52
CA ARG A 199 -24.97 23.90 -7.50
C ARG A 199 -25.12 22.38 -7.42
N ASP A 200 -24.20 21.61 -6.83
CA ASP A 200 -24.36 20.16 -6.65
C ASP A 200 -23.41 19.61 -5.56
N PRO A 201 -23.92 19.09 -4.42
CA PRO A 201 -23.06 18.44 -3.44
C PRO A 201 -22.44 17.18 -4.06
N GLU A 202 -21.10 17.10 -4.08
CA GLU A 202 -20.38 15.91 -4.54
C GLU A 202 -20.87 14.69 -3.73
N ARG A 203 -21.65 13.80 -4.37
CA ARG A 203 -22.18 12.60 -3.71
C ARG A 203 -21.03 11.61 -3.44
N LEU A 204 -20.40 11.76 -2.28
CA LEU A 204 -19.32 10.89 -1.79
C LEU A 204 -19.78 9.42 -1.68
N THR A 205 -21.05 9.21 -1.36
CA THR A 205 -21.68 7.90 -1.27
C THR A 205 -22.47 7.64 -2.56
N ARG A 206 -21.94 6.78 -3.44
CA ARG A 206 -22.65 6.27 -4.62
C ARG A 206 -23.13 4.84 -4.33
N PRO A 207 -24.23 4.64 -3.56
CA PRO A 207 -24.62 3.32 -3.07
C PRO A 207 -24.96 2.36 -4.21
N VAL A 208 -25.59 2.86 -5.29
CA VAL A 208 -25.92 2.02 -6.47
C VAL A 208 -24.66 1.47 -7.12
N LEU A 209 -23.61 2.30 -7.27
CA LEU A 209 -22.33 1.85 -7.82
C LEU A 209 -21.66 0.84 -6.89
N ALA A 210 -21.65 1.10 -5.57
CA ALA A 210 -21.07 0.18 -4.60
C ALA A 210 -21.77 -1.19 -4.60
N ILE A 211 -23.11 -1.21 -4.65
CA ILE A 211 -23.90 -2.45 -4.73
C ILE A 211 -23.66 -3.16 -6.06
N MET A 212 -23.64 -2.44 -7.18
CA MET A 212 -23.35 -3.03 -8.50
C MET A 212 -21.97 -3.71 -8.50
N LEU A 213 -20.95 -3.02 -8.00
CA LEU A 213 -19.58 -3.56 -7.91
C LEU A 213 -19.49 -4.73 -6.94
N LEU A 214 -20.20 -4.68 -5.81
CA LEU A 214 -20.29 -5.79 -4.85
C LEU A 214 -20.89 -7.04 -5.52
N VAL A 215 -22.01 -6.89 -6.22
CA VAL A 215 -22.67 -8.00 -6.93
C VAL A 215 -21.79 -8.54 -8.05
N ALA A 216 -21.18 -7.66 -8.86
CA ALA A 216 -20.26 -8.07 -9.91
C ALA A 216 -19.07 -8.87 -9.34
N THR A 217 -18.52 -8.43 -8.20
CA THR A 217 -17.40 -9.12 -7.54
C THR A 217 -17.84 -10.44 -6.95
N LEU A 218 -19.04 -10.52 -6.36
CA LEU A 218 -19.60 -11.78 -5.89
C LEU A 218 -19.70 -12.81 -7.03
N VAL A 219 -20.16 -12.38 -8.21
CA VAL A 219 -20.23 -13.26 -9.39
C VAL A 219 -18.85 -13.73 -9.83
N THR A 220 -17.88 -12.81 -10.01
CA THR A 220 -16.53 -13.19 -10.46
C THR A 220 -15.82 -14.10 -9.46
N THR A 221 -15.95 -13.81 -8.17
CA THR A 221 -15.35 -14.64 -7.11
C THR A 221 -16.02 -16.01 -7.00
N THR A 222 -17.34 -16.09 -7.21
CA THR A 222 -18.05 -17.39 -7.23
C THR A 222 -17.59 -18.26 -8.41
N LEU A 223 -17.40 -17.67 -9.60
CA LEU A 223 -16.88 -18.38 -10.76
C LEU A 223 -15.47 -18.93 -10.52
N VAL A 224 -14.59 -18.12 -9.91
CA VAL A 224 -13.24 -18.56 -9.55
C VAL A 224 -13.28 -19.66 -8.48
N GLY A 225 -14.13 -19.52 -7.46
CA GLY A 225 -14.33 -20.55 -6.44
C GLY A 225 -14.84 -21.88 -7.01
N ALA A 226 -15.75 -21.84 -7.99
CA ALA A 226 -16.25 -23.04 -8.66
C ALA A 226 -15.12 -23.74 -9.45
N LYS A 227 -14.27 -22.97 -10.12
CA LYS A 227 -13.08 -23.50 -10.82
C LYS A 227 -12.09 -24.15 -9.84
N MET A 228 -11.87 -23.54 -8.67
CA MET A 228 -11.02 -24.12 -7.61
C MET A 228 -11.59 -25.44 -7.10
N ALA A 229 -12.92 -25.54 -6.97
CA ALA A 229 -13.62 -26.78 -6.61
C ALA A 229 -13.66 -27.85 -7.74
N GLY A 230 -12.90 -27.67 -8.82
CA GLY A 230 -12.78 -28.64 -9.92
C GLY A 230 -13.95 -28.64 -10.91
N VAL A 231 -14.81 -27.62 -10.92
CA VAL A 231 -15.91 -27.51 -11.88
C VAL A 231 -15.39 -27.07 -13.25
N ASP A 232 -15.74 -27.83 -14.29
CA ASP A 232 -15.47 -27.47 -15.67
C ASP A 232 -16.46 -26.40 -16.14
N LEU A 233 -15.95 -25.18 -16.37
CA LEU A 233 -16.76 -24.00 -16.74
C LEU A 233 -17.49 -24.17 -18.08
N THR A 234 -17.09 -25.13 -18.92
CA THR A 234 -17.78 -25.44 -20.19
C THR A 234 -19.12 -26.15 -19.98
N LYS A 235 -19.34 -26.77 -18.80
CA LYS A 235 -20.59 -27.45 -18.42
C LYS A 235 -21.56 -26.55 -17.65
N VAL A 236 -21.20 -25.29 -17.45
CA VAL A 236 -22.02 -24.31 -16.74
C VAL A 236 -23.26 -23.91 -17.54
N GLU A 237 -23.21 -24.00 -18.87
CA GLU A 237 -24.36 -23.74 -19.75
C GLU A 237 -25.51 -24.75 -19.53
N SER A 238 -25.20 -25.97 -19.09
CA SER A 238 -26.20 -27.02 -18.87
C SER A 238 -26.69 -27.13 -17.43
N ASP A 239 -25.91 -26.69 -16.44
CA ASP A 239 -26.31 -26.69 -15.03
C ASP A 239 -25.71 -25.51 -14.25
N LEU A 240 -26.55 -24.50 -14.03
CA LEU A 240 -26.18 -23.29 -13.30
C LEU A 240 -25.94 -23.57 -11.79
N THR A 241 -26.41 -24.71 -11.26
CA THR A 241 -26.21 -25.07 -9.85
C THR A 241 -24.76 -25.43 -9.55
N LEU A 242 -23.97 -25.80 -10.57
CA LEU A 242 -22.55 -26.07 -10.42
C LEU A 242 -21.75 -24.84 -9.97
N ILE A 243 -22.19 -23.62 -10.34
CA ILE A 243 -21.55 -22.38 -9.89
C ILE A 243 -21.72 -22.19 -8.38
N LEU A 244 -22.81 -22.69 -7.78
CA LEU A 244 -23.07 -22.56 -6.34
C LEU A 244 -22.00 -23.26 -5.48
N LYS A 245 -21.25 -24.23 -6.04
CA LYS A 245 -20.10 -24.84 -5.35
C LYS A 245 -18.98 -23.85 -5.03
N GLY A 246 -18.88 -22.75 -5.78
CA GLY A 246 -17.93 -21.67 -5.53
C GLY A 246 -18.40 -20.64 -4.50
N LEU A 247 -19.68 -20.67 -4.11
CA LEU A 247 -20.28 -19.67 -3.23
C LEU A 247 -19.65 -19.62 -1.82
N PRO A 248 -19.31 -20.75 -1.16
CA PRO A 248 -18.66 -20.71 0.15
C PRO A 248 -17.32 -19.95 0.14
N TYR A 249 -16.51 -20.15 -0.90
CA TYR A 249 -15.27 -19.38 -1.12
C TYR A 249 -15.57 -17.88 -1.28
N ALA A 250 -16.50 -17.55 -2.18
CA ALA A 250 -16.82 -16.16 -2.48
C ALA A 250 -17.37 -15.41 -1.27
N LEU A 251 -18.29 -16.01 -0.53
CA LEU A 251 -18.83 -15.42 0.70
C LEU A 251 -17.75 -15.25 1.77
N GLY A 252 -16.88 -16.24 1.96
CA GLY A 252 -15.78 -16.14 2.90
C GLY A 252 -14.83 -14.98 2.56
N LEU A 253 -14.35 -14.92 1.32
CA LEU A 253 -13.39 -13.91 0.90
C LEU A 253 -13.99 -12.50 0.89
N MET A 254 -15.22 -12.35 0.35
CA MET A 254 -15.93 -11.08 0.32
C MET A 254 -16.22 -10.55 1.73
N THR A 255 -16.53 -11.44 2.68
CA THR A 255 -16.77 -11.05 4.07
C THR A 255 -15.50 -10.52 4.73
N ILE A 256 -14.36 -11.21 4.52
CA ILE A 256 -13.06 -10.77 5.06
C ILE A 256 -12.69 -9.38 4.50
N LEU A 257 -12.69 -9.22 3.17
CA LEU A 257 -12.34 -7.96 2.51
C LEU A 257 -13.33 -6.84 2.85
N GLY A 258 -14.62 -7.15 2.90
CA GLY A 258 -15.66 -6.18 3.23
C GLY A 258 -15.53 -5.66 4.67
N ILE A 259 -15.25 -6.55 5.63
CA ILE A 259 -15.07 -6.15 7.03
C ILE A 259 -13.74 -5.40 7.22
N HIS A 260 -12.68 -5.75 6.48
CA HIS A 260 -11.43 -4.99 6.43
C HIS A 260 -11.69 -3.53 6.02
N GLU A 261 -12.29 -3.30 4.86
CA GLU A 261 -12.60 -1.95 4.38
C GLU A 261 -13.62 -1.21 5.27
N LEU A 262 -14.57 -1.94 5.85
CA LEU A 262 -15.52 -1.37 6.80
C LEU A 262 -14.81 -0.87 8.07
N GLY A 263 -13.75 -1.56 8.52
CA GLY A 263 -12.89 -1.12 9.62
C GLY A 263 -12.26 0.25 9.35
N HIS A 264 -11.70 0.44 8.15
CA HIS A 264 -11.21 1.74 7.71
C HIS A 264 -12.32 2.79 7.63
N TYR A 265 -13.45 2.45 7.01
CA TYR A 265 -14.58 3.36 6.82
C TYR A 265 -15.17 3.87 8.14
N LEU A 266 -15.43 2.98 9.10
CA LEU A 266 -16.00 3.32 10.40
C LEU A 266 -15.06 4.21 11.21
N THR A 267 -13.75 3.92 11.15
CA THR A 267 -12.74 4.72 11.86
C THR A 267 -12.53 6.07 11.21
N ALA A 268 -12.52 6.14 9.87
CA ALA A 268 -12.51 7.40 9.13
C ALA A 268 -13.70 8.30 9.52
N ARG A 269 -14.90 7.70 9.59
CA ARG A 269 -16.11 8.39 10.03
C ARG A 269 -16.02 8.88 11.48
N ARG A 270 -15.45 8.08 12.38
CA ARG A 270 -15.21 8.46 13.79
C ARG A 270 -14.32 9.71 13.91
N TYR A 271 -13.36 9.85 13.00
CA TYR A 271 -12.44 11.00 12.89
C TYR A 271 -12.94 12.13 11.98
N LYS A 272 -14.17 12.03 11.45
CA LYS A 272 -14.78 12.99 10.51
C LYS A 272 -13.97 13.19 9.22
N ILE A 273 -13.23 12.16 8.80
CA ILE A 273 -12.53 12.13 7.52
C ILE A 273 -13.58 11.78 6.45
N ARG A 274 -13.68 12.61 5.41
CA ARG A 274 -14.58 12.36 4.28
C ARG A 274 -14.05 11.16 3.50
N SER A 275 -14.81 10.07 3.43
CA SER A 275 -14.44 8.86 2.67
C SER A 275 -15.60 8.34 1.83
N THR A 276 -15.29 7.57 0.78
CA THR A 276 -16.30 6.85 -0.02
C THR A 276 -16.79 5.60 0.70
N LEU A 277 -17.87 5.00 0.19
CA LEU A 277 -18.22 3.61 0.55
C LEU A 277 -17.14 2.65 0.03
N PRO A 278 -17.00 1.45 0.64
CA PRO A 278 -16.14 0.40 0.11
C PRO A 278 -16.56 0.01 -1.32
N TYR A 279 -15.64 0.13 -2.26
CA TYR A 279 -15.83 -0.33 -3.63
C TYR A 279 -15.05 -1.62 -3.85
N PHE A 280 -15.76 -2.69 -4.18
CA PHE A 280 -15.13 -3.94 -4.58
C PHE A 280 -14.70 -3.89 -6.04
N ILE A 281 -13.55 -4.48 -6.36
CA ILE A 281 -13.03 -4.52 -7.72
C ILE A 281 -13.22 -5.95 -8.26
N PRO A 282 -14.19 -6.17 -9.18
CA PRO A 282 -14.43 -7.49 -9.76
C PRO A 282 -13.30 -7.86 -10.71
N MET A 283 -12.86 -9.12 -10.66
CA MET A 283 -11.88 -9.63 -11.60
C MET A 283 -12.15 -11.11 -11.93
N PRO A 284 -12.48 -11.52 -13.17
CA PRO A 284 -12.85 -12.90 -13.49
C PRO A 284 -11.68 -13.90 -13.49
N PHE A 285 -10.49 -13.50 -13.07
CA PHE A 285 -9.29 -14.33 -12.99
C PHE A 285 -8.54 -14.09 -11.65
N PHE A 286 -7.45 -14.82 -11.43
CA PHE A 286 -6.68 -14.80 -10.19
C PHE A 286 -7.53 -15.22 -8.97
N LEU A 287 -7.83 -14.32 -8.03
CA LEU A 287 -8.63 -14.58 -6.83
C LEU A 287 -10.15 -14.30 -7.02
N GLY A 288 -10.58 -13.85 -8.19
CA GLY A 288 -11.96 -13.42 -8.40
C GLY A 288 -12.22 -11.94 -8.08
N THR A 289 -11.25 -11.27 -7.47
CA THR A 289 -11.28 -9.85 -7.10
C THR A 289 -9.86 -9.31 -6.96
N PHE A 290 -9.70 -7.99 -7.15
CA PHE A 290 -8.49 -7.27 -6.72
C PHE A 290 -8.55 -6.74 -5.29
N GLY A 291 -9.63 -7.04 -4.58
CA GLY A 291 -9.89 -6.51 -3.25
C GLY A 291 -11.02 -5.49 -3.26
N ALA A 292 -11.11 -4.76 -2.16
CA ALA A 292 -11.96 -3.60 -2.02
C ALA A 292 -11.11 -2.43 -1.55
N PHE A 293 -11.58 -1.21 -1.77
CA PHE A 293 -10.91 -0.01 -1.27
C PHE A 293 -11.90 1.08 -0.91
N ILE A 294 -11.52 1.93 0.04
CA ILE A 294 -12.14 3.23 0.28
C ILE A 294 -11.25 4.35 -0.26
N GLN A 295 -11.86 5.42 -0.76
CA GLN A 295 -11.11 6.62 -1.16
C GLN A 295 -11.28 7.71 -0.10
N MET A 296 -10.17 8.16 0.47
CA MET A 296 -10.13 9.35 1.32
C MET A 296 -10.25 10.62 0.47
N ARG A 297 -11.14 11.54 0.86
CA ARG A 297 -11.44 12.79 0.16
C ARG A 297 -11.10 14.04 0.97
N SER A 298 -10.62 13.86 2.19
CA SER A 298 -10.10 14.93 3.04
C SER A 298 -8.80 14.50 3.71
N PRO A 299 -7.88 15.44 3.99
CA PRO A 299 -6.62 15.13 4.65
C PRO A 299 -6.84 14.58 6.07
N ILE A 300 -5.91 13.73 6.51
CA ILE A 300 -5.96 13.12 7.83
C ILE A 300 -5.52 14.16 8.89
N PRO A 301 -6.26 14.33 9.99
CA PRO A 301 -6.06 15.45 10.90
C PRO A 301 -4.77 15.37 11.74
N ASN A 302 -4.34 14.17 12.13
CA ASN A 302 -3.14 13.95 12.95
C ASN A 302 -2.67 12.49 12.87
N ARG A 303 -1.44 12.23 13.35
CA ARG A 303 -0.86 10.87 13.40
C ARG A 303 -1.68 9.84 14.18
N LYS A 304 -2.44 10.25 15.20
CA LYS A 304 -3.33 9.32 15.95
C LYS A 304 -4.48 8.83 15.08
N ALA A 305 -5.08 9.72 14.28
CA ALA A 305 -6.10 9.36 13.31
C ALA A 305 -5.53 8.50 12.18
N LEU A 306 -4.32 8.83 11.69
CA LEU A 306 -3.61 8.01 10.70
C LEU A 306 -3.42 6.57 11.21
N PHE A 307 -2.89 6.42 12.43
CA PHE A 307 -2.70 5.12 13.06
C PHE A 307 -4.00 4.34 13.21
N ASP A 308 -5.02 4.94 13.83
CA ASP A 308 -6.27 4.26 14.15
C ASP A 308 -7.00 3.80 12.88
N VAL A 309 -7.03 4.65 11.84
CA VAL A 309 -7.62 4.28 10.55
C VAL A 309 -6.86 3.12 9.93
N SER A 310 -5.53 3.17 9.94
CA SER A 310 -4.68 2.18 9.26
C SER A 310 -4.69 0.83 9.95
N ILE A 311 -4.74 0.79 11.28
CA ILE A 311 -4.77 -0.48 12.03
C ILE A 311 -6.17 -1.13 12.06
N ALA A 312 -7.23 -0.34 11.95
CA ALA A 312 -8.60 -0.83 12.07
C ALA A 312 -8.98 -1.85 10.99
N GLY A 313 -8.55 -1.64 9.74
CA GLY A 313 -8.82 -2.57 8.65
C GLY A 313 -8.19 -3.95 8.85
N PRO A 314 -6.85 -4.04 8.98
CA PRO A 314 -6.15 -5.29 9.21
C PRO A 314 -6.66 -6.05 10.43
N ILE A 315 -6.94 -5.37 11.56
CA ILE A 315 -7.50 -6.05 12.74
C ILE A 315 -8.89 -6.60 12.45
N ALA A 316 -9.78 -5.81 11.83
CA ALA A 316 -11.14 -6.24 11.54
C ALA A 316 -11.17 -7.42 10.57
N GLY A 317 -10.38 -7.36 9.49
CA GLY A 317 -10.22 -8.45 8.53
C GLY A 317 -9.63 -9.70 9.18
N PHE A 318 -8.60 -9.55 10.00
CA PHE A 318 -7.94 -10.66 10.69
C PHE A 318 -8.86 -11.38 11.69
N VAL A 319 -9.61 -10.63 12.50
CA VAL A 319 -10.56 -11.20 13.48
C VAL A 319 -11.62 -12.07 12.82
N VAL A 320 -12.04 -11.71 11.60
CA VAL A 320 -13.00 -12.50 10.80
C VAL A 320 -12.31 -13.68 10.10
N THR A 321 -11.07 -13.48 9.67
CA THR A 321 -10.27 -14.51 9.01
C THR A 321 -10.05 -15.72 9.92
N LEU A 322 -9.75 -15.50 11.21
CA LEU A 322 -9.49 -16.57 12.17
C LEU A 322 -10.60 -17.63 12.27
N PRO A 323 -11.87 -17.29 12.59
CA PRO A 323 -12.93 -18.28 12.71
C PRO A 323 -13.27 -18.95 11.36
N LEU A 324 -13.24 -18.21 10.25
CA LEU A 324 -13.48 -18.79 8.92
C LEU A 324 -12.38 -19.78 8.54
N LEU A 325 -11.12 -19.45 8.80
CA LEU A 325 -10.00 -20.33 8.54
C LEU A 325 -10.05 -21.57 9.42
N LEU A 326 -10.30 -21.42 10.73
CA LEU A 326 -10.41 -22.57 11.65
C LEU A 326 -11.56 -23.49 11.27
N TRP A 327 -12.73 -22.93 10.96
CA TRP A 327 -13.88 -23.71 10.50
C TRP A 327 -13.58 -24.41 9.18
N GLY A 328 -12.96 -23.71 8.23
CA GLY A 328 -12.55 -24.29 6.96
C GLY A 328 -11.54 -25.42 7.13
N LEU A 329 -10.50 -25.23 7.95
CA LEU A 329 -9.48 -26.24 8.24
C LEU A 329 -10.07 -27.50 8.88
N ALA A 330 -11.05 -27.35 9.77
CA ALA A 330 -11.75 -28.48 10.37
C ALA A 330 -12.58 -29.31 9.37
N HIS A 331 -12.86 -28.76 8.18
CA HIS A 331 -13.57 -29.44 7.08
C HIS A 331 -12.65 -29.74 5.88
N SER A 332 -11.34 -29.54 6.04
CA SER A 332 -10.34 -29.86 5.03
C SER A 332 -9.90 -31.31 5.13
N ASP A 333 -9.46 -31.88 4.00
CA ASP A 333 -8.98 -33.26 3.94
C ASP A 333 -7.45 -33.32 4.06
N ILE A 334 -6.94 -34.40 4.64
CA ILE A 334 -5.50 -34.62 4.80
C ILE A 334 -4.99 -35.48 3.65
N VAL A 335 -4.00 -34.96 2.94
CA VAL A 335 -3.41 -35.61 1.76
C VAL A 335 -1.91 -35.83 1.95
N PRO A 336 -1.30 -36.87 1.34
CA PRO A 336 0.12 -37.09 1.45
C PRO A 336 0.92 -35.98 0.76
N LEU A 337 2.04 -35.58 1.39
CA LEU A 337 2.94 -34.57 0.87
C LEU A 337 3.72 -35.17 -0.33
N ASN A 338 3.32 -34.77 -1.54
CA ASN A 338 3.81 -35.32 -2.81
C ASN A 338 4.66 -34.30 -3.60
N GLU A 339 5.35 -34.72 -4.68
CA GLU A 339 6.14 -33.82 -5.53
C GLU A 339 5.31 -32.72 -6.26
N LYS A 340 3.97 -32.86 -6.31
CA LYS A 340 3.03 -31.83 -6.82
C LYS A 340 2.54 -30.85 -5.75
N THR A 341 3.07 -30.92 -4.53
CA THR A 341 2.75 -30.00 -3.43
C THR A 341 3.36 -28.64 -3.76
N GLY A 342 2.51 -27.71 -4.18
CA GLY A 342 2.89 -26.29 -4.25
C GLY A 342 2.70 -25.65 -2.89
N THR A 343 3.62 -24.81 -2.48
CA THR A 343 3.56 -23.90 -1.30
C THR A 343 2.27 -23.06 -1.24
N LEU A 344 1.63 -22.80 -2.40
CA LEU A 344 0.32 -22.12 -2.52
C LEU A 344 -0.70 -22.96 -3.31
N ASN A 345 -0.60 -24.29 -3.33
CA ASN A 345 -1.61 -25.12 -3.95
C ASN A 345 -2.76 -25.37 -2.97
N PRO A 346 -3.99 -24.87 -3.21
CA PRO A 346 -5.12 -25.09 -2.32
C PRO A 346 -5.41 -26.57 -2.08
N ASN A 347 -5.10 -27.43 -3.06
CA ASN A 347 -5.42 -28.85 -3.01
C ASN A 347 -4.35 -29.69 -2.28
N ALA A 348 -3.21 -29.08 -1.94
CA ALA A 348 -2.11 -29.71 -1.24
C ALA A 348 -1.24 -28.63 -0.59
N LEU A 349 -1.79 -27.92 0.39
CA LEU A 349 -1.12 -26.83 1.08
C LEU A 349 -0.16 -27.40 2.13
N ASN A 350 1.08 -26.91 2.14
CA ASN A 350 2.01 -27.20 3.21
C ASN A 350 1.74 -26.27 4.42
N PRO A 351 1.30 -26.80 5.58
CA PRO A 351 0.99 -25.98 6.75
C PRO A 351 2.22 -25.24 7.31
N THR A 352 3.45 -25.71 7.04
CA THR A 352 4.68 -25.06 7.52
C THR A 352 5.05 -23.79 6.76
N TYR A 353 4.27 -23.42 5.73
CA TYR A 353 4.46 -22.20 4.94
C TYR A 353 4.48 -20.93 5.81
N SER A 354 3.68 -20.91 6.88
CA SER A 354 3.53 -19.78 7.80
C SER A 354 3.45 -20.29 9.23
N ILE A 355 4.08 -19.60 10.19
CA ILE A 355 3.97 -19.93 11.62
C ILE A 355 2.50 -19.91 12.05
N LEU A 356 1.74 -18.87 11.68
CA LEU A 356 0.34 -18.77 12.07
C LEU A 356 -0.48 -19.91 11.47
N LEU A 357 -0.31 -20.17 10.18
CA LEU A 357 -1.03 -21.24 9.49
C LEU A 357 -0.75 -22.60 10.13
N ALA A 358 0.51 -22.90 10.46
CA ALA A 358 0.89 -24.15 11.11
C ALA A 358 0.20 -24.30 12.47
N LEU A 359 0.18 -23.24 13.28
CA LEU A 359 -0.48 -23.25 14.60
C LEU A 359 -1.99 -23.46 14.48
N LEU A 360 -2.64 -22.75 13.55
CA LEU A 360 -4.10 -22.90 13.32
C LEU A 360 -4.43 -24.27 12.73
N SER A 361 -3.58 -24.81 11.85
CA SER A 361 -3.74 -26.15 11.28
C SER A 361 -3.58 -27.23 12.35
N LYS A 362 -2.57 -27.12 13.24
CA LYS A 362 -2.43 -28.03 14.38
C LYS A 362 -3.63 -27.96 15.32
N LEU A 363 -4.13 -26.75 15.57
CA LEU A 363 -5.29 -26.54 16.45
C LEU A 363 -6.56 -27.17 15.87
N ALA A 364 -6.76 -27.09 14.55
CA ALA A 364 -7.96 -27.62 13.89
C ALA A 364 -7.90 -29.13 13.63
N LEU A 365 -6.75 -29.65 13.18
CA LEU A 365 -6.58 -31.04 12.72
C LEU A 365 -5.87 -31.96 13.74
N GLY A 366 -5.31 -31.39 14.81
CA GLY A 366 -4.80 -32.16 15.95
C GLY A 366 -3.68 -33.16 15.60
N SER A 367 -3.88 -34.41 16.01
CA SER A 367 -2.93 -35.52 15.82
C SER A 367 -2.84 -36.03 14.39
N ASP A 368 -3.82 -35.70 13.55
CA ASP A 368 -3.93 -36.25 12.20
C ASP A 368 -2.94 -35.55 11.25
N LEU A 369 -2.51 -34.34 11.62
CA LEU A 369 -1.44 -33.62 10.94
C LEU A 369 -0.07 -34.17 11.37
N THR A 370 0.63 -34.75 10.42
CA THR A 370 1.96 -35.36 10.58
C THR A 370 2.99 -34.67 9.67
N PRO A 371 4.31 -34.89 9.86
CA PRO A 371 5.33 -34.24 9.04
C PRO A 371 5.33 -34.62 7.54
N LYS A 372 4.50 -35.59 7.16
CA LYS A 372 4.34 -36.05 5.78
C LYS A 372 2.95 -35.76 5.22
N SER A 373 2.14 -34.97 5.91
CA SER A 373 0.81 -34.57 5.46
C SER A 373 0.79 -33.14 4.93
N ALA A 374 0.10 -32.96 3.81
CA ALA A 374 -0.40 -31.68 3.32
C ALA A 374 -1.92 -31.61 3.52
N ILE A 375 -2.50 -30.44 3.28
CA ILE A 375 -3.93 -30.19 3.51
C ILE A 375 -4.60 -29.84 2.18
N ASP A 376 -5.62 -30.59 1.80
CA ASP A 376 -6.56 -30.21 0.73
C ASP A 376 -7.61 -29.29 1.33
N LEU A 377 -7.47 -28.00 1.06
CA LEU A 377 -8.23 -26.95 1.72
C LEU A 377 -9.69 -26.93 1.25
N HIS A 378 -10.60 -27.00 2.22
CA HIS A 378 -11.98 -26.64 1.99
C HIS A 378 -12.08 -25.20 1.41
N PRO A 379 -13.03 -24.88 0.50
CA PRO A 379 -13.12 -23.56 -0.13
C PRO A 379 -13.16 -22.37 0.84
N VAL A 380 -13.75 -22.54 2.03
CA VAL A 380 -13.74 -21.52 3.09
C VAL A 380 -12.36 -21.39 3.75
N ALA A 381 -11.62 -22.48 3.89
CA ALA A 381 -10.23 -22.46 4.37
C ALA A 381 -9.32 -21.74 3.38
N VAL A 382 -9.54 -21.91 2.07
CA VAL A 382 -8.85 -21.15 1.01
C VAL A 382 -9.12 -19.66 1.17
N ALA A 383 -10.38 -19.26 1.38
CA ALA A 383 -10.73 -17.87 1.63
C ALA A 383 -10.05 -17.30 2.89
N GLY A 384 -10.01 -18.07 3.98
CA GLY A 384 -9.31 -17.71 5.21
C GLY A 384 -7.79 -17.59 5.02
N PHE A 385 -7.18 -18.51 4.29
CA PHE A 385 -5.75 -18.46 3.98
C PHE A 385 -5.40 -17.23 3.13
N LEU A 386 -6.20 -16.92 2.11
CA LEU A 386 -6.06 -15.67 1.35
C LEU A 386 -6.30 -14.44 2.23
N GLY A 387 -7.22 -14.50 3.19
CA GLY A 387 -7.41 -13.46 4.20
C GLY A 387 -6.16 -13.17 5.02
N LEU A 388 -5.41 -14.21 5.42
CA LEU A 388 -4.11 -14.05 6.08
C LEU A 388 -3.09 -13.37 5.16
N ILE A 389 -3.02 -13.79 3.89
CA ILE A 389 -2.13 -13.18 2.90
C ILE A 389 -2.47 -11.70 2.71
N VAL A 390 -3.74 -11.35 2.50
CA VAL A 390 -4.19 -9.96 2.34
C VAL A 390 -3.86 -9.13 3.58
N THR A 391 -4.08 -9.69 4.78
CA THR A 391 -3.72 -9.02 6.04
C THR A 391 -2.21 -8.75 6.11
N ALA A 392 -1.38 -9.74 5.77
CA ALA A 392 0.06 -9.57 5.75
C ALA A 392 0.52 -8.52 4.73
N LEU A 393 -0.05 -8.53 3.53
CA LEU A 393 0.28 -7.55 2.49
C LEU A 393 -0.06 -6.14 2.95
N ASN A 394 -1.25 -5.94 3.52
CA ASN A 394 -1.65 -4.63 4.02
C ASN A 394 -0.79 -4.19 5.20
N LEU A 395 -0.36 -5.11 6.08
CA LEU A 395 0.54 -4.80 7.20
C LEU A 395 2.01 -4.62 6.81
N MET A 396 2.40 -4.84 5.55
CA MET A 396 3.77 -4.56 5.12
C MET A 396 4.12 -3.09 5.39
N PRO A 397 5.26 -2.78 6.03
CA PRO A 397 5.59 -1.43 6.45
C PRO A 397 6.15 -0.60 5.29
N VAL A 398 5.37 -0.43 4.22
CA VAL A 398 5.82 0.13 2.95
C VAL A 398 4.82 1.12 2.38
N GLY A 399 5.20 2.39 2.31
CA GLY A 399 4.48 3.40 1.54
C GLY A 399 3.03 3.60 1.98
N GLN A 400 2.12 3.54 1.00
CA GLN A 400 0.68 3.76 1.16
C GLN A 400 -0.10 2.55 1.72
N LEU A 401 0.58 1.45 2.04
CA LEU A 401 -0.05 0.30 2.68
C LEU A 401 -0.37 0.63 4.15
N ASP A 402 -1.33 -0.07 4.73
CA ASP A 402 -1.75 0.13 6.13
C ASP A 402 -0.56 0.06 7.10
N GLY A 403 0.34 -0.91 6.91
CA GLY A 403 1.57 -1.05 7.68
C GLY A 403 2.53 0.13 7.52
N GLY A 404 2.59 0.72 6.31
CA GLY A 404 3.37 1.92 6.05
C GLY A 404 2.86 3.11 6.86
N HIS A 405 1.54 3.32 6.85
CA HIS A 405 0.89 4.36 7.66
C HIS A 405 1.01 4.10 9.17
N ILE A 406 0.96 2.85 9.63
CA ILE A 406 1.20 2.48 11.03
C ILE A 406 2.60 2.92 11.46
N ILE A 407 3.63 2.54 10.69
CA ILE A 407 5.02 2.87 11.00
C ILE A 407 5.28 4.38 10.86
N HIS A 408 4.69 5.06 9.89
CA HIS A 408 4.74 6.52 9.78
C HIS A 408 4.12 7.17 11.01
N ALA A 409 2.92 6.76 11.39
CA ALA A 409 2.30 7.29 12.59
C ALA A 409 3.16 7.06 13.84
N MET A 410 3.83 5.92 13.98
CA MET A 410 4.71 5.58 15.12
C MET A 410 6.00 6.39 15.15
N PHE A 411 6.74 6.42 14.04
CA PHE A 411 8.14 6.87 14.03
C PHE A 411 8.41 8.11 13.17
N GLY A 412 7.36 8.70 12.57
CA GLY A 412 7.46 9.81 11.65
C GLY A 412 7.89 9.39 10.24
N GLN A 413 7.73 10.31 9.29
CA GLN A 413 7.89 10.03 7.86
C GLN A 413 9.30 9.53 7.49
N ARG A 414 10.34 10.09 8.11
CA ARG A 414 11.73 9.73 7.80
C ARG A 414 12.05 8.29 8.17
N THR A 415 11.73 7.92 9.40
CA THR A 415 12.00 6.58 9.92
C THR A 415 11.16 5.54 9.17
N ALA A 416 9.90 5.88 8.86
CA ALA A 416 9.04 5.01 8.05
C ALA A 416 9.59 4.75 6.65
N MET A 417 10.16 5.76 5.99
CA MET A 417 10.84 5.55 4.70
C MET A 417 12.02 4.57 4.82
N ILE A 418 12.83 4.68 5.88
CA ILE A 418 13.96 3.78 6.11
C ILE A 418 13.45 2.35 6.37
N ILE A 419 12.47 2.19 7.26
CA ILE A 419 11.86 0.90 7.58
C ILE A 419 11.24 0.28 6.31
N GLY A 420 10.57 1.08 5.47
CA GLY A 420 10.01 0.59 4.21
C GLY A 420 11.05 0.17 3.18
N GLN A 421 12.22 0.81 3.13
CA GLN A 421 13.33 0.34 2.29
C GLN A 421 13.88 -1.00 2.80
N VAL A 422 14.08 -1.12 4.12
CA VAL A 422 14.55 -2.35 4.74
C VAL A 422 13.55 -3.48 4.50
N ALA A 423 12.25 -3.23 4.67
CA ALA A 423 11.21 -4.22 4.45
C ALA A 423 11.12 -4.69 2.99
N ARG A 424 11.30 -3.79 2.01
CA ARG A 424 11.40 -4.18 0.59
C ARG A 424 12.59 -5.10 0.35
N LEU A 425 13.76 -4.74 0.88
CA LEU A 425 14.96 -5.54 0.74
C LEU A 425 14.80 -6.91 1.38
N LEU A 426 14.25 -6.97 2.61
CA LEU A 426 13.99 -8.22 3.31
C LEU A 426 12.99 -9.10 2.56
N LEU A 427 11.90 -8.54 2.04
CA LEU A 427 10.94 -9.31 1.24
C LEU A 427 11.56 -9.81 -0.06
N LEU A 428 12.40 -9.00 -0.72
CA LEU A 428 13.13 -9.42 -1.91
C LEU A 428 14.08 -10.59 -1.59
N LEU A 429 14.82 -10.53 -0.48
CA LEU A 429 15.67 -11.63 -0.03
C LEU A 429 14.86 -12.88 0.33
N LEU A 430 13.71 -12.70 0.99
CA LEU A 430 12.80 -13.80 1.29
C LEU A 430 12.23 -14.43 0.02
N SER A 431 12.00 -13.64 -1.03
CA SER A 431 11.51 -14.14 -2.32
C SER A 431 12.48 -15.07 -3.05
N LEU A 432 13.77 -15.04 -2.68
CA LEU A 432 14.77 -15.99 -3.18
C LEU A 432 14.65 -17.37 -2.53
N ILE A 433 14.02 -17.43 -1.35
CA ILE A 433 13.74 -18.66 -0.60
C ILE A 433 12.34 -19.16 -0.93
N GLN A 434 11.39 -18.24 -1.08
CA GLN A 434 9.98 -18.50 -1.35
C GLN A 434 9.56 -17.71 -2.59
N GLU A 435 9.53 -18.39 -3.73
CA GLU A 435 9.30 -17.78 -5.05
C GLU A 435 7.96 -17.02 -5.13
N GLU A 436 7.02 -17.33 -4.26
CA GLU A 436 5.67 -16.76 -4.26
C GLU A 436 5.65 -15.30 -3.79
N PHE A 437 6.64 -14.89 -2.99
CA PHE A 437 6.81 -13.50 -2.61
C PHE A 437 7.46 -12.65 -3.69
N LEU A 438 7.96 -13.24 -4.78
CA LEU A 438 8.64 -12.48 -5.83
C LEU A 438 7.71 -11.46 -6.49
N LEU A 439 6.49 -11.87 -6.82
CA LEU A 439 5.48 -10.98 -7.39
C LEU A 439 5.21 -9.80 -6.45
N TRP A 440 5.07 -10.06 -5.15
CA TRP A 440 4.84 -9.04 -4.14
C TRP A 440 6.05 -8.12 -3.95
N ALA A 441 7.27 -8.67 -3.90
CA ALA A 441 8.49 -7.88 -3.82
C ALA A 441 8.64 -6.92 -5.01
N ILE A 442 8.28 -7.38 -6.22
CA ILE A 442 8.24 -6.55 -7.43
C ILE A 442 7.20 -5.43 -7.28
N ILE A 443 5.97 -5.75 -6.87
CA ILE A 443 4.91 -4.75 -6.66
C ILE A 443 5.36 -3.69 -5.65
N LEU A 444 5.90 -4.11 -4.50
CA LEU A 444 6.35 -3.19 -3.44
C LEU A 444 7.47 -2.26 -3.90
N LEU A 445 8.33 -2.68 -4.84
CA LEU A 445 9.38 -1.83 -5.39
C LEU A 445 8.81 -0.59 -6.11
N PHE A 446 7.65 -0.74 -6.75
CA PHE A 446 6.99 0.32 -7.50
C PHE A 446 6.10 1.23 -6.66
N ILE A 447 5.66 0.78 -5.48
CA ILE A 447 4.89 1.64 -4.57
C ILE A 447 5.81 2.80 -4.10
N PRO A 448 5.36 4.06 -4.05
CA PRO A 448 6.13 5.14 -3.44
C PRO A 448 6.29 4.93 -1.93
N LEU A 449 7.47 5.25 -1.37
CA LEU A 449 7.69 5.20 0.09
C LEU A 449 7.16 6.44 0.81
N ILE A 450 6.93 7.51 0.07
CA ILE A 450 6.45 8.79 0.60
C ILE A 450 4.93 8.76 0.49
N ASP A 451 4.27 8.88 1.63
CA ASP A 451 2.84 9.10 1.73
C ASP A 451 2.48 10.57 2.04
N GLU A 452 1.21 10.94 1.86
CA GLU A 452 0.66 12.25 2.21
C GLU A 452 0.65 12.45 3.74
N PRO A 453 1.41 13.41 4.28
CA PRO A 453 1.49 13.59 5.73
C PRO A 453 0.17 14.11 6.31
N ALA A 454 -0.10 13.73 7.55
CA ALA A 454 -1.21 14.27 8.30
C ALA A 454 -1.07 15.80 8.50
N LEU A 455 -2.19 16.50 8.70
CA LEU A 455 -2.19 17.93 8.98
C LEU A 455 -1.38 18.27 10.24
N ASN A 456 -1.33 17.36 11.21
CA ASN A 456 -0.44 17.44 12.36
C ASN A 456 0.40 16.15 12.44
N ASP A 457 1.59 16.21 11.85
CA ASP A 457 2.55 15.11 11.74
C ASP A 457 3.64 15.11 12.82
N VAL A 458 3.63 16.12 13.70
CA VAL A 458 4.62 16.24 14.80
C VAL A 458 4.12 15.59 16.08
N THR A 459 2.80 15.46 16.25
CA THR A 459 2.24 14.94 17.51
C THR A 459 2.43 13.43 17.61
N GLU A 460 3.16 13.00 18.64
CA GLU A 460 3.40 11.60 18.95
C GLU A 460 2.13 10.83 19.38
N LEU A 461 2.21 9.51 19.27
CA LEU A 461 1.19 8.59 19.74
C LEU A 461 1.27 8.39 21.26
N ASP A 462 0.27 7.72 21.81
CA ASP A 462 0.30 7.21 23.18
C ASP A 462 0.80 5.77 23.22
N ASN A 463 1.41 5.39 24.34
CA ASN A 463 2.03 4.07 24.55
C ASN A 463 1.13 2.87 24.19
N LYS A 464 -0.20 3.01 24.29
CA LYS A 464 -1.15 1.94 23.92
C LYS A 464 -1.16 1.70 22.41
N ARG A 465 -1.15 2.76 21.62
CA ARG A 465 -1.10 2.67 20.15
C ARG A 465 0.26 2.15 19.69
N ASP A 466 1.35 2.58 20.33
CA ASP A 466 2.67 2.03 20.02
C ASP A 466 2.73 0.52 20.25
N LEU A 467 2.18 0.04 21.38
CA LEU A 467 2.08 -1.39 21.64
C LEU A 467 1.25 -2.12 20.58
N LEU A 468 0.09 -1.56 20.20
CA LEU A 468 -0.76 -2.16 19.16
C LEU A 468 -0.05 -2.20 17.79
N GLY A 469 0.73 -1.17 17.45
CA GLY A 469 1.52 -1.14 16.22
C GLY A 469 2.61 -2.19 16.21
N LEU A 470 3.31 -2.37 17.34
CA LEU A 470 4.29 -3.45 17.52
C LEU A 470 3.65 -4.83 17.41
N LEU A 471 2.45 -5.03 18.00
CA LEU A 471 1.70 -6.28 17.86
C LEU A 471 1.27 -6.54 16.41
N ALA A 472 0.89 -5.50 15.65
CA ALA A 472 0.59 -5.63 14.23
C ALA A 472 1.82 -6.03 13.41
N MET A 473 3.00 -5.47 13.70
CA MET A 473 4.26 -5.89 13.07
C MET A 473 4.66 -7.32 13.47
N ALA A 474 4.43 -7.72 14.72
CA ALA A 474 4.64 -9.11 15.15
C ALA A 474 3.69 -10.07 14.43
N LEU A 475 2.42 -9.68 14.26
CA LEU A 475 1.43 -10.45 13.50
C LEU A 475 1.87 -10.64 12.05
N LEU A 476 2.37 -9.58 11.38
CA LEU A 476 2.95 -9.68 10.05
C LEU A 476 4.04 -10.74 9.98
N LEU A 477 5.02 -10.70 10.90
CA LEU A 477 6.13 -11.66 10.91
C LEU A 477 5.63 -13.09 11.12
N VAL A 478 4.64 -13.30 11.98
CA VAL A 478 4.07 -14.62 12.25
C VAL A 478 3.26 -15.15 11.08
N ILE A 479 2.68 -14.28 10.23
CA ILE A 479 2.02 -14.69 8.99
C ILE A 479 3.03 -14.99 7.88
N VAL A 480 4.06 -14.16 7.70
CA VAL A 480 4.98 -14.23 6.55
C VAL A 480 6.10 -15.25 6.73
N LEU A 481 6.61 -15.43 7.96
CA LEU A 481 7.76 -16.30 8.17
C LEU A 481 7.35 -17.79 8.19
N PRO A 482 8.14 -18.66 7.54
CA PRO A 482 7.94 -20.11 7.61
C PRO A 482 8.19 -20.63 9.02
N LEU A 483 7.56 -21.77 9.34
CA LEU A 483 7.71 -22.40 10.65
C LEU A 483 9.17 -22.85 10.88
N PRO A 484 9.83 -22.40 11.95
CA PRO A 484 11.18 -22.85 12.28
C PRO A 484 11.22 -24.37 12.54
N PRO A 485 12.24 -25.11 12.07
CA PRO A 485 12.31 -26.57 12.22
C PRO A 485 12.25 -27.07 13.67
N ALA A 486 12.74 -26.27 14.62
CA ALA A 486 12.67 -26.60 16.04
C ALA A 486 11.22 -26.62 16.57
N ILE A 487 10.41 -25.66 16.12
CA ILE A 487 8.99 -25.56 16.50
C ILE A 487 8.18 -26.63 15.75
N ALA A 488 8.51 -26.89 14.49
CA ALA A 488 7.92 -27.97 13.69
C ALA A 488 8.03 -29.34 14.41
N ARG A 489 9.23 -29.69 14.87
CA ARG A 489 9.47 -30.92 15.67
C ARG A 489 8.68 -30.94 16.97
N LEU A 490 8.56 -29.80 17.66
CA LEU A 490 7.80 -29.70 18.90
C LEU A 490 6.30 -29.94 18.65
N LEU A 491 5.77 -29.42 17.53
CA LEU A 491 4.37 -29.57 17.13
C LEU A 491 4.07 -30.89 16.42
N GLN A 492 5.10 -31.69 16.12
CA GLN A 492 5.03 -32.94 15.35
C GLN A 492 4.44 -32.73 13.93
N ILE A 493 4.84 -31.64 13.28
CA ILE A 493 4.46 -31.27 11.90
C ILE A 493 5.73 -30.95 11.10
#